data_AF-A0A1V5H7B9-F1
#
_entry.id   AF-A0A1V5H7B9-F1
#
_cell.length_a   1.000
_cell.length_b   1.000
_cell.length_c   1.000
_cell.angle_alpha   90.00
_cell.angle_beta   90.00
_cell.angle_gamma   90.00
#
_symmetry.space_group_name_H-M   'P 1'
#
loop_
_entity.id
_entity.type
_entity.pdbx_description
1 polymer ?
#
loop_
_entity_poly.entity_id
_entity_poly.type
_entity_poly.pdbx_seq_one_letter_code
_entity_poly.pdbx_strand_id
1 'polypeptide(L)'
;MNLAPILLFTYNRPSHTRQTLEALLNNKLAKESELFIFSDGYKNDNDKENVLKVRNIIHSIEGFKQVHIIENAYNFGLAKNIIEGVTQVIDKYGKMIALEDDLITSPYFLTFMNEALEKFENEEKIGHVHAFCYSNLQLPDVFLIKWAGSLGWGTWKRAWRFFNPDGQALLNELKKRNLTKKFDFNGSYPYTRMLRRQIAGINNSWAIRWNASLFLNDMLSVNAGKSLILNIGFDGSGENSGSQDIYKTLLHNGILSTDLGSIEENMEARAEFQRFYRKTHSFWAKVRRRIQRHLKI
;
A
#
# COMPACT_ATOMS: atom_id res chain seq x y z
N MET A 1 23.19 9.03 -4.84
CA MET A 1 21.81 8.51 -4.88
C MET A 1 20.89 9.52 -4.21
N ASN A 2 19.86 10.00 -4.88
CA ASN A 2 18.82 10.82 -4.23
C ASN A 2 17.70 9.87 -3.76
N LEU A 3 17.64 9.61 -2.45
CA LEU A 3 16.65 8.70 -1.87
C LEU A 3 15.24 9.29 -1.98
N ALA A 4 14.26 8.41 -2.21
CA ALA A 4 12.86 8.80 -2.23
C ALA A 4 12.42 9.20 -0.80
N PRO A 5 11.76 10.36 -0.62
CA PRO A 5 11.15 10.71 0.67
C PRO A 5 10.16 9.64 1.12
N ILE A 6 10.16 9.37 2.42
CA ILE A 6 9.23 8.45 3.06
C ILE A 6 8.03 9.28 3.54
N LEU A 7 6.82 8.85 3.23
CA LEU A 7 5.56 9.42 3.68
C LEU A 7 4.91 8.44 4.63
N LEU A 8 4.71 8.85 5.88
CA LEU A 8 3.99 8.07 6.89
C LEU A 8 2.67 8.78 7.21
N PHE A 9 1.56 8.08 7.02
CA PHE A 9 0.22 8.58 7.35
C PHE A 9 -0.24 7.99 8.69
N THR A 10 -0.55 8.87 9.66
CA THR A 10 -0.92 8.48 11.03
C THR A 10 -2.26 9.08 11.45
N TYR A 11 -2.96 8.42 12.37
CA TYR A 11 -4.18 8.95 12.96
C TYR A 11 -4.25 8.76 14.48
N ASN A 12 -4.96 7.71 14.95
CA ASN A 12 -5.34 7.53 16.36
C ASN A 12 -4.87 6.17 16.92
N ARG A 13 -3.80 5.58 16.37
CA ARG A 13 -3.23 4.31 16.85
C ARG A 13 -1.80 4.48 17.38
N PRO A 14 -1.62 4.93 18.65
CA PRO A 14 -0.30 5.18 19.22
C PRO A 14 0.64 3.96 19.20
N SER A 15 0.10 2.77 19.50
CA SER A 15 0.90 1.53 19.55
C SER A 15 1.41 1.14 18.16
N HIS A 16 0.53 1.13 17.15
CA HIS A 16 0.90 0.85 15.77
C HIS A 16 1.89 1.89 15.23
N THR A 17 1.60 3.18 15.44
CA THR A 17 2.48 4.28 15.02
C THR A 17 3.90 4.10 15.57
N ARG A 18 4.02 3.80 16.87
CA ARG A 18 5.31 3.55 17.51
C ARG A 18 6.06 2.39 16.85
N GLN A 19 5.41 1.24 16.69
CA GLN A 19 6.05 0.07 16.11
C GLN A 19 6.45 0.28 14.64
N THR A 20 5.62 0.98 13.86
CA THR A 20 5.93 1.35 12.47
C THR A 20 7.15 2.27 12.39
N LEU A 21 7.23 3.29 13.26
CA LEU A 21 8.39 4.18 13.34
C LEU A 21 9.67 3.44 13.78
N GLU A 22 9.58 2.58 14.79
CA GLU A 22 10.70 1.75 15.24
C GLU A 22 11.19 0.83 14.11
N ALA A 23 10.27 0.22 13.36
CA ALA A 23 10.62 -0.63 12.22
C ALA A 23 11.30 0.19 11.10
N LEU A 24 10.78 1.39 10.79
CA LEU A 24 11.39 2.28 9.80
C LEU A 24 12.79 2.73 10.24
N LEU A 25 12.99 3.09 11.51
CA LEU A 25 14.30 3.45 12.06
C LEU A 25 15.32 2.32 11.96
N ASN A 26 14.87 1.07 12.05
CA ASN A 26 15.72 -0.10 11.91
C ASN A 26 16.10 -0.44 10.46
N ASN A 27 15.63 0.32 9.47
CA ASN A 27 16.07 0.15 8.08
C ASN A 27 17.49 0.69 7.87
N LYS A 28 18.23 0.02 6.99
CA LYS A 28 19.62 0.41 6.67
C LYS A 28 19.76 1.83 6.17
N LEU A 29 18.76 2.34 5.45
CA LEU A 29 18.79 3.68 4.83
C LEU A 29 18.05 4.75 5.64
N ALA A 30 17.62 4.46 6.88
CA ALA A 30 16.81 5.38 7.67
C ALA A 30 17.53 6.73 7.92
N LYS A 31 18.81 6.67 8.29
CA LYS A 31 19.65 7.84 8.61
C LYS A 31 19.89 8.76 7.41
N GLU A 32 19.83 8.24 6.19
CA GLU A 32 19.99 9.03 4.96
C GLU A 32 18.65 9.50 4.37
N SER A 33 17.53 9.02 4.89
CA SER A 33 16.19 9.26 4.34
C SER A 33 15.52 10.49 4.97
N GLU A 34 14.76 11.23 4.17
CA GLU A 34 13.83 12.26 4.65
C GLU A 34 12.47 11.61 4.94
N LEU A 35 11.91 11.89 6.11
CA LEU A 35 10.61 11.38 6.55
C LEU A 35 9.60 12.53 6.63
N PHE A 36 8.47 12.38 5.95
CA PHE A 36 7.30 13.23 6.01
C PHE A 36 6.20 12.49 6.76
N ILE A 37 5.74 13.04 7.88
CA ILE A 37 4.67 12.44 8.69
C ILE A 37 3.43 13.30 8.56
N PHE A 38 2.38 12.72 7.97
CA PHE A 38 1.06 13.34 7.86
C PHE A 38 0.15 12.79 8.95
N SER A 39 -0.12 13.60 9.97
CA SER A 39 -0.98 13.24 11.09
C SER A 39 -2.33 13.93 10.97
N ASP A 40 -3.40 13.14 10.84
CA ASP A 40 -4.74 13.72 10.69
C ASP A 40 -5.28 14.32 11.99
N GLY A 41 -6.31 15.17 11.92
CA GLY A 41 -7.01 15.68 13.09
C GLY A 41 -8.00 14.67 13.66
N TYR A 42 -8.33 14.74 14.95
CA TYR A 42 -9.36 13.90 15.57
C TYR A 42 -10.75 14.21 14.97
N LYS A 43 -11.54 13.16 14.70
CA LYS A 43 -12.89 13.27 14.13
C LYS A 43 -13.92 13.66 15.19
N ASN A 44 -13.70 13.26 16.43
CA ASN A 44 -14.55 13.51 17.58
C ASN A 44 -13.71 13.40 18.87
N ASP A 45 -14.30 13.75 20.02
CA ASP A 45 -13.58 13.77 21.30
C ASP A 45 -13.05 12.40 21.75
N ASN A 46 -13.65 11.28 21.32
CA ASN A 46 -13.15 9.94 21.66
C ASN A 46 -11.80 9.64 21.00
N ASP A 47 -11.54 10.24 19.83
CA ASP A 47 -10.27 10.07 19.11
C ASP A 47 -9.18 10.99 19.65
N LYS A 48 -9.56 12.09 20.31
CA LYS A 48 -8.68 13.20 20.69
C LYS A 48 -7.47 12.74 21.50
N GLU A 49 -7.70 11.94 22.54
CA GLU A 49 -6.61 11.46 23.40
C GLU A 49 -5.56 10.67 22.61
N ASN A 50 -6.01 9.75 21.75
CA ASN A 50 -5.12 8.90 20.98
C ASN A 50 -4.41 9.66 19.85
N VAL A 51 -5.08 10.62 19.21
CA VAL A 51 -4.44 11.51 18.22
C VAL A 51 -3.34 12.34 18.89
N LEU A 52 -3.60 12.89 20.08
CA LEU A 52 -2.58 13.65 20.83
C LEU A 52 -1.40 12.76 21.25
N LYS A 53 -1.65 11.50 21.65
CA LYS A 53 -0.58 10.54 21.92
C LYS A 53 0.26 10.24 20.66
N VAL A 54 -0.38 10.05 19.50
CA VAL A 54 0.31 9.88 18.22
C VAL A 54 1.17 11.10 17.90
N ARG A 55 0.63 12.32 18.07
CA ARG A 55 1.37 13.57 17.86
C ARG A 55 2.59 13.68 18.77
N ASN A 56 2.45 13.35 20.05
CA ASN A 56 3.59 13.32 20.97
C ASN A 56 4.67 12.32 20.53
N ILE A 57 4.28 11.14 20.02
CA ILE A 57 5.23 10.15 19.49
C ILE A 57 5.98 10.70 18.29
N ILE A 58 5.28 11.24 17.28
CA ILE A 58 5.91 11.71 16.05
C ILE A 58 6.78 12.95 16.25
N HIS A 59 6.48 13.82 17.23
CA HIS A 59 7.35 14.96 17.58
C HIS A 59 8.63 14.54 18.31
N SER A 60 8.65 13.37 18.93
CA SER A 60 9.83 12.83 19.62
C SER A 60 10.76 12.00 18.72
N ILE A 61 10.42 11.84 17.44
CA ILE A 61 11.18 10.96 16.55
C ILE A 61 12.49 11.61 16.09
N GLU A 62 13.58 10.85 16.22
CA GLU A 62 14.92 11.20 15.76
C GLU A 62 15.52 10.02 14.98
N GLY A 63 16.61 10.26 14.23
CA GLY A 63 17.35 9.19 13.54
C GLY A 63 17.14 9.11 12.03
N PHE A 64 16.28 9.96 11.46
CA PHE A 64 16.21 10.24 10.02
C PHE A 64 17.07 11.44 9.66
N LYS A 65 17.42 11.60 8.37
CA LYS A 65 18.16 12.77 7.88
C LYS A 65 17.42 14.07 8.18
N GLN A 66 16.10 14.05 7.96
CA GLN A 66 15.20 15.15 8.26
C GLN A 66 13.80 14.60 8.50
N VAL A 67 13.09 15.17 9.47
CA VAL A 67 11.70 14.85 9.76
C VAL A 67 10.84 16.09 9.52
N HIS A 68 9.80 15.95 8.72
CA HIS A 68 8.81 16.97 8.42
C HIS A 68 7.45 16.50 8.95
N ILE A 69 6.83 17.28 9.83
CA ILE A 69 5.54 16.91 10.44
C ILE A 69 4.46 17.85 9.92
N ILE A 70 3.41 17.26 9.35
CA ILE A 70 2.25 17.96 8.83
C ILE A 70 1.03 17.49 9.62
N GLU A 71 0.45 18.39 10.41
CA GLU A 71 -0.73 18.10 11.22
C GLU A 71 -1.97 18.78 10.65
N ASN A 72 -3.00 18.00 10.34
CA ASN A 72 -4.29 18.57 9.97
C ASN A 72 -5.03 19.05 11.23
N ALA A 73 -5.68 20.20 11.14
CA ALA A 73 -6.48 20.74 12.24
C ALA A 73 -7.74 19.89 12.53
N TYR A 74 -8.30 19.25 11.50
CA TYR A 74 -9.48 18.41 11.57
C TYR A 74 -9.26 17.12 10.77
N ASN A 75 -10.11 16.11 11.00
CA ASN A 75 -10.01 14.84 10.29
C ASN A 75 -10.40 15.01 8.80
N PHE A 76 -9.44 14.84 7.90
CA PHE A 76 -9.66 14.86 6.44
C PHE A 76 -10.10 13.48 5.93
N GLY A 77 -9.77 12.43 6.68
CA GLY A 77 -9.94 11.05 6.29
C GLY A 77 -8.76 10.54 5.46
N LEU A 78 -8.45 9.25 5.63
CA LEU A 78 -7.26 8.58 5.08
C LEU A 78 -7.04 8.85 3.59
N ALA A 79 -8.09 8.71 2.78
CA ALA A 79 -7.98 8.82 1.32
C ALA A 79 -7.56 10.21 0.86
N LYS A 80 -8.15 11.26 1.46
CA LYS A 80 -7.82 12.64 1.13
C LYS A 80 -6.40 12.96 1.59
N ASN A 81 -6.05 12.55 2.81
CA ASN A 81 -4.73 12.77 3.38
C ASN A 81 -3.63 12.13 2.51
N ILE A 82 -3.82 10.89 2.05
CA ILE A 82 -2.88 10.21 1.15
C ILE A 82 -2.75 10.93 -0.19
N ILE A 83 -3.88 11.27 -0.84
CA ILE A 83 -3.86 11.90 -2.16
C ILE A 83 -3.14 13.25 -2.11
N GLU A 84 -3.48 14.09 -1.13
CA GLU A 84 -2.87 15.42 -0.97
C GLU A 84 -1.41 15.33 -0.57
N GLY A 85 -1.08 14.49 0.43
CA GLY A 85 0.29 14.32 0.92
C GLY A 85 1.23 13.75 -0.15
N VAL A 86 0.78 12.72 -0.89
CA VAL A 86 1.55 12.17 -2.02
C VAL A 86 1.75 13.24 -3.09
N THR A 87 0.70 13.96 -3.49
CA THR A 87 0.80 15.00 -4.52
C THR A 87 1.79 16.09 -4.12
N GLN A 88 1.69 16.60 -2.89
CA GLN A 88 2.57 17.63 -2.35
C GLN A 88 4.05 17.22 -2.41
N VAL A 89 4.38 16.01 -1.94
CA VAL A 89 5.78 15.56 -1.89
C VAL A 89 6.28 15.19 -3.28
N ILE A 90 5.50 14.45 -4.07
CA ILE A 90 5.96 13.95 -5.36
C ILE A 90 6.14 15.06 -6.39
N ASP A 91 5.40 16.17 -6.26
CA ASP A 91 5.57 17.32 -7.14
C ASP A 91 6.93 18.01 -6.96
N LYS A 92 7.48 17.98 -5.74
CA LYS A 92 8.78 18.54 -5.39
C LYS A 92 9.93 17.55 -5.61
N TYR A 93 9.75 16.29 -5.25
CA TYR A 93 10.84 15.30 -5.21
C TYR A 93 10.85 14.32 -6.39
N GLY A 94 9.80 14.28 -7.22
CA GLY A 94 9.73 13.43 -8.41
C GLY A 94 9.43 11.96 -8.15
N LYS A 95 9.66 11.45 -6.94
CA LYS A 95 9.36 10.08 -6.48
C LYS A 95 9.14 10.06 -4.97
N MET A 96 8.52 9.00 -4.45
CA MET A 96 8.24 8.85 -3.02
C MET A 96 8.00 7.38 -2.62
N ILE A 97 8.10 7.10 -1.32
CA ILE A 97 7.70 5.84 -0.66
C ILE A 97 6.62 6.17 0.37
N ALA A 98 5.51 5.44 0.42
CA ALA A 98 4.39 5.68 1.34
C ALA A 98 4.06 4.45 2.20
N LEU A 99 3.75 4.72 3.48
CA LEU A 99 3.31 3.77 4.49
C LEU A 99 2.15 4.34 5.31
N GLU A 100 1.31 3.45 5.84
CA GLU A 100 0.33 3.75 6.89
C GLU A 100 0.92 3.36 8.26
N ASP A 101 0.27 3.78 9.34
CA ASP A 101 0.76 3.63 10.71
C ASP A 101 0.75 2.20 11.26
N ASP A 102 0.29 1.21 10.48
CA ASP A 102 0.14 -0.18 10.87
C ASP A 102 1.04 -1.17 10.10
N LEU A 103 2.20 -0.71 9.63
CA LEU A 103 3.14 -1.49 8.82
C LEU A 103 4.51 -1.65 9.51
N ILE A 104 4.88 -2.89 9.81
CA ILE A 104 6.24 -3.26 10.24
C ILE A 104 7.08 -3.57 9.00
N THR A 105 8.16 -2.81 8.81
CA THR A 105 9.08 -2.98 7.69
C THR A 105 10.22 -3.93 8.03
N SER A 106 10.66 -4.70 7.04
CA SER A 106 11.95 -5.39 7.07
C SER A 106 13.10 -4.37 7.12
N PRO A 107 14.26 -4.67 7.74
CA PRO A 107 15.44 -3.80 7.71
C PRO A 107 15.95 -3.48 6.28
N TYR A 108 15.52 -4.26 5.29
CA TYR A 108 15.87 -4.14 3.87
C TYR A 108 14.79 -3.48 3.02
N PHE A 109 13.67 -3.06 3.61
CA PHE A 109 12.55 -2.46 2.89
C PHE A 109 12.97 -1.19 2.13
N LEU A 110 13.60 -0.22 2.80
CA LEU A 110 14.03 1.02 2.14
C LEU A 110 15.09 0.78 1.06
N THR A 111 15.95 -0.22 1.24
CA THR A 111 16.94 -0.63 0.23
C THR A 111 16.24 -1.10 -1.04
N PHE A 112 15.34 -2.08 -0.93
CA PHE A 112 14.57 -2.60 -2.08
C PHE A 112 13.77 -1.49 -2.78
N MET A 113 13.08 -0.65 -2.00
CA MET A 113 12.26 0.43 -2.55
C MET A 113 13.09 1.45 -3.34
N ASN A 114 14.23 1.89 -2.79
CA ASN A 114 15.08 2.88 -3.46
C ASN A 114 15.80 2.29 -4.67
N GLU A 115 16.29 1.05 -4.59
CA GLU A 115 16.89 0.36 -5.74
C GLU A 115 15.89 0.22 -6.90
N ALA A 116 14.66 -0.22 -6.62
CA ALA A 116 13.62 -0.32 -7.65
C ALA A 116 13.22 1.06 -8.19
N LEU A 117 13.07 2.07 -7.32
CA LEU A 117 12.70 3.42 -7.73
C LEU A 117 13.78 4.10 -8.59
N GLU A 118 15.07 3.84 -8.33
CA GLU A 118 16.16 4.35 -9.17
C GLU A 118 16.26 3.55 -10.48
N LYS A 119 16.27 2.22 -10.41
CA LYS A 119 16.44 1.36 -11.58
C LYS A 119 15.36 1.56 -12.65
N PHE A 120 14.12 1.76 -12.24
CA PHE A 120 12.97 1.88 -13.15
C PHE A 120 12.49 3.33 -13.33
N GLU A 121 13.32 4.32 -12.97
CA GLU A 121 12.94 5.74 -13.03
C GLU A 121 12.51 6.18 -14.43
N ASN A 122 13.15 5.66 -15.49
CA ASN A 122 12.85 6.03 -16.88
C ASN A 122 12.01 4.99 -17.64
N GLU A 123 11.55 3.91 -16.98
CA GLU A 123 10.74 2.87 -17.63
C GLU A 123 9.25 3.26 -17.56
N GLU A 124 8.74 3.87 -18.63
CA GLU A 124 7.36 4.37 -18.71
C GLU A 124 6.30 3.27 -18.56
N LYS A 125 6.63 1.99 -18.84
CA LYS A 125 5.70 0.87 -18.60
C LYS A 125 5.52 0.55 -17.13
N ILE A 126 6.41 0.99 -16.24
CA ILE A 126 6.34 0.72 -14.80
C ILE A 126 5.85 1.97 -14.08
N GLY A 127 4.77 1.83 -13.31
CA GLY A 127 4.14 2.95 -12.58
C GLY A 127 4.15 2.81 -11.06
N HIS A 128 4.57 1.65 -10.53
CA HIS A 128 4.44 1.35 -9.10
C HIS A 128 5.51 0.37 -8.62
N VAL A 129 5.92 0.54 -7.36
CA VAL A 129 6.75 -0.41 -6.62
C VAL A 129 6.00 -0.80 -5.36
N HIS A 130 5.93 -2.09 -5.05
CA HIS A 130 5.17 -2.62 -3.92
C HIS A 130 5.97 -3.71 -3.19
N ALA A 131 6.04 -3.59 -1.86
CA ALA A 131 6.94 -4.42 -1.04
C ALA A 131 6.20 -5.47 -0.19
N PHE A 132 4.87 -5.56 -0.29
CA PHE A 132 4.09 -6.59 0.39
C PHE A 132 3.78 -7.76 -0.54
N CYS A 133 3.87 -8.97 -0.01
CA CYS A 133 3.50 -10.20 -0.72
C CYS A 133 2.72 -11.15 0.18
N TYR A 134 1.74 -11.85 -0.38
CA TYR A 134 1.00 -12.88 0.36
C TYR A 134 1.89 -14.08 0.69
N SER A 135 1.71 -14.67 1.88
CA SER A 135 2.40 -15.89 2.27
C SER A 135 2.08 -17.07 1.34
N ASN A 136 3.04 -17.98 1.21
CA ASN A 136 2.90 -19.27 0.50
C ASN A 136 2.64 -19.16 -1.00
N LEU A 137 3.00 -18.03 -1.62
CA LEU A 137 3.12 -17.93 -3.07
C LEU A 137 4.52 -18.35 -3.51
N GLN A 138 4.61 -19.06 -4.63
CA GLN A 138 5.88 -19.39 -5.27
C GLN A 138 6.19 -18.31 -6.32
N LEU A 139 7.02 -17.34 -5.94
CA LEU A 139 7.32 -16.16 -6.74
C LEU A 139 8.84 -15.93 -6.78
N PRO A 140 9.39 -15.39 -7.88
CA PRO A 140 10.77 -14.89 -7.90
C PRO A 140 10.91 -13.70 -6.93
N ASP A 141 12.14 -13.36 -6.54
CA ASP A 141 12.40 -12.27 -5.59
C ASP A 141 11.78 -10.92 -6.01
N VAL A 142 11.67 -10.69 -7.32
CA VAL A 142 10.95 -9.56 -7.91
C VAL A 142 10.21 -9.99 -9.18
N PHE A 143 9.04 -9.40 -9.42
CA PHE A 143 8.25 -9.65 -10.63
C PHE A 143 7.38 -8.43 -10.99
N LEU A 144 6.87 -8.43 -12.23
CA LEU A 144 5.97 -7.41 -12.73
C LEU A 144 4.55 -7.96 -12.89
N ILE A 145 3.53 -7.24 -12.40
CA ILE A 145 2.12 -7.54 -12.70
C ILE A 145 1.31 -6.27 -12.93
N LYS A 146 0.21 -6.36 -13.68
CA LYS A 146 -0.78 -5.27 -13.84
C LYS A 146 -1.72 -5.24 -12.63
N TRP A 147 -1.18 -4.82 -11.49
CA TRP A 147 -1.89 -4.65 -10.23
C TRP A 147 -1.04 -3.82 -9.27
N ALA A 148 -1.68 -2.93 -8.52
CA ALA A 148 -1.05 -2.12 -7.48
C ALA A 148 -1.64 -2.43 -6.10
N GLY A 149 -0.76 -2.71 -5.14
CA GLY A 149 -1.10 -2.82 -3.73
C GLY A 149 -0.91 -1.48 -3.00
N SER A 150 -1.29 -1.43 -1.73
CA SER A 150 -1.20 -0.20 -0.91
C SER A 150 -0.32 -0.35 0.33
N LEU A 151 0.28 -1.51 0.56
CA LEU A 151 1.03 -1.80 1.79
C LEU A 151 2.53 -1.65 1.52
N GLY A 152 3.10 -0.51 1.90
CA GLY A 152 4.51 -0.19 1.65
C GLY A 152 4.81 -0.09 0.17
N TRP A 153 4.55 1.08 -0.41
CA TRP A 153 4.58 1.27 -1.85
C TRP A 153 5.32 2.55 -2.24
N GLY A 154 5.66 2.67 -3.52
CA GLY A 154 6.33 3.84 -4.08
C GLY A 154 5.90 4.08 -5.52
N THR A 155 6.10 5.31 -5.96
CA THR A 155 5.81 5.72 -7.35
C THR A 155 6.62 6.95 -7.73
N TRP A 156 6.50 7.36 -8.98
CA TRP A 156 7.12 8.53 -9.58
C TRP A 156 6.06 9.53 -10.02
N LYS A 157 6.42 10.82 -10.09
CA LYS A 157 5.57 11.90 -10.59
C LYS A 157 5.02 11.58 -11.99
N ARG A 158 5.86 10.99 -12.85
CA ARG A 158 5.47 10.57 -14.22
C ARG A 158 4.35 9.51 -14.26
N ALA A 159 4.21 8.72 -13.20
CA ALA A 159 3.14 7.74 -13.06
C ALA A 159 1.96 8.31 -12.26
N TRP A 160 2.22 9.06 -11.19
CA TRP A 160 1.19 9.66 -10.35
C TRP A 160 0.28 10.64 -11.10
N ARG A 161 0.78 11.30 -12.16
CA ARG A 161 -0.04 12.15 -13.05
C ARG A 161 -1.24 11.43 -13.68
N PHE A 162 -1.22 10.09 -13.74
CA PHE A 162 -2.32 9.28 -14.27
C PHE A 162 -3.39 8.96 -13.22
N PHE A 163 -3.16 9.28 -11.94
CA PHE A 163 -4.14 9.05 -10.89
C PHE A 163 -5.44 9.80 -11.19
N ASN A 164 -6.53 9.06 -11.36
CA ASN A 164 -7.86 9.61 -11.52
C ASN A 164 -8.66 9.40 -10.22
N PRO A 165 -9.04 10.48 -9.51
CA PRO A 165 -9.84 10.35 -8.29
C PRO A 165 -11.30 10.00 -8.55
N ASP A 166 -11.81 10.11 -9.79
CA ASP A 166 -13.18 9.79 -10.18
C ASP A 166 -13.33 8.27 -10.46
N GLY A 167 -13.88 7.56 -9.46
CA GLY A 167 -14.17 6.13 -9.57
C GLY A 167 -15.19 5.79 -10.66
N GLN A 168 -16.16 6.67 -10.94
CA GLN A 168 -17.19 6.42 -11.95
C GLN A 168 -16.60 6.51 -13.37
N ALA A 169 -15.73 7.49 -13.62
CA ALA A 169 -14.98 7.60 -14.87
C ALA A 169 -14.11 6.33 -15.10
N LEU A 170 -13.39 5.89 -14.07
CA LEU A 170 -12.58 4.66 -14.11
C LEU A 170 -13.42 3.42 -14.44
N LEU A 171 -14.58 3.25 -13.78
CA LEU A 171 -15.47 2.12 -14.02
C LEU A 171 -16.07 2.13 -15.43
N ASN A 172 -16.41 3.31 -15.94
CA ASN A 172 -16.93 3.48 -17.30
C ASN A 172 -15.88 3.06 -18.33
N GLU A 173 -14.62 3.47 -18.16
CA GLU A 173 -13.56 3.12 -19.09
C GLU A 173 -13.22 1.62 -19.05
N LEU A 174 -13.20 1.00 -17.86
CA LEU A 174 -13.04 -0.45 -17.71
C LEU A 174 -14.12 -1.23 -18.46
N LYS A 175 -15.37 -0.77 -18.43
CA LYS A 175 -16.49 -1.39 -19.16
C LYS A 175 -16.38 -1.15 -20.66
N LYS A 176 -16.12 0.09 -21.07
CA LYS A 176 -15.98 0.49 -22.47
C LYS A 176 -14.93 -0.33 -23.20
N ARG A 177 -13.80 -0.61 -22.54
CA ARG A 177 -12.70 -1.43 -23.09
C ARG A 177 -12.87 -2.94 -22.85
N ASN A 178 -13.98 -3.39 -22.26
CA ASN A 178 -14.23 -4.78 -21.89
C ASN A 178 -13.12 -5.42 -21.00
N LEU A 179 -12.57 -4.64 -20.07
CA LEU A 179 -11.41 -5.04 -19.25
C LEU A 179 -11.77 -5.53 -17.84
N THR A 180 -13.03 -5.43 -17.42
CA THR A 180 -13.47 -5.77 -16.05
C THR A 180 -13.08 -7.19 -15.64
N LYS A 181 -13.19 -8.18 -16.54
CA LYS A 181 -12.78 -9.56 -16.26
C LYS A 181 -11.28 -9.67 -15.98
N LYS A 182 -10.44 -8.99 -16.78
CA LYS A 182 -8.98 -8.98 -16.58
C LYS A 182 -8.64 -8.24 -15.28
N PHE A 183 -9.27 -7.09 -15.02
CA PHE A 183 -9.10 -6.31 -13.79
C PHE A 183 -9.43 -7.14 -12.54
N ASP A 184 -10.45 -8.00 -12.61
CA ASP A 184 -10.87 -8.91 -11.54
C ASP A 184 -10.04 -10.21 -11.45
N PHE A 185 -8.84 -10.25 -12.03
CA PHE A 185 -8.00 -11.45 -12.09
C PHE A 185 -8.78 -12.65 -12.65
N ASN A 186 -9.45 -12.45 -13.77
CA ASN A 186 -10.35 -13.44 -14.40
C ASN A 186 -11.45 -13.94 -13.46
N GLY A 187 -12.03 -13.03 -12.67
CA GLY A 187 -13.11 -13.31 -11.71
C GLY A 187 -12.63 -13.91 -10.38
N SER A 188 -11.32 -14.03 -10.17
CA SER A 188 -10.76 -14.61 -8.94
C SER A 188 -10.86 -13.64 -7.76
N TYR A 189 -10.84 -12.33 -8.01
CA TYR A 189 -10.96 -11.31 -6.97
C TYR A 189 -11.84 -10.13 -7.42
N PRO A 190 -12.78 -9.65 -6.59
CA PRO A 190 -13.85 -8.77 -7.05
C PRO A 190 -13.45 -7.28 -7.02
N TYR A 191 -12.39 -6.88 -7.72
CA TYR A 191 -11.89 -5.49 -7.76
C TYR A 191 -12.90 -4.50 -8.37
N THR A 192 -13.60 -4.90 -9.44
CA THR A 192 -14.68 -4.12 -10.06
C THR A 192 -15.81 -3.86 -9.06
N ARG A 193 -16.11 -4.85 -8.19
CA ARG A 193 -17.10 -4.66 -7.11
C ARG A 193 -16.57 -3.72 -6.04
N MET A 194 -15.28 -3.77 -5.70
CA MET A 194 -14.67 -2.82 -4.76
C MET A 194 -14.76 -1.39 -5.28
N LEU A 195 -14.48 -1.19 -6.57
CA LEU A 195 -14.61 0.12 -7.21
C LEU A 195 -16.07 0.62 -7.18
N ARG A 196 -17.05 -0.24 -7.49
CA ARG A 196 -18.49 0.11 -7.34
C ARG A 196 -18.86 0.50 -5.91
N ARG A 197 -18.33 -0.21 -4.90
CA ARG A 197 -18.57 0.12 -3.49
C ARG A 197 -17.95 1.46 -3.11
N GLN A 198 -16.78 1.77 -3.65
CA GLN A 198 -16.13 3.07 -3.47
C GLN A 198 -17.00 4.20 -4.07
N ILE A 199 -17.49 4.03 -5.30
CA ILE A 199 -18.39 4.99 -5.96
C ILE A 199 -19.68 5.20 -5.14
N ALA A 200 -20.24 4.12 -4.60
CA ALA A 200 -21.45 4.17 -3.77
C ALA A 200 -21.22 4.73 -2.34
N GLY A 201 -20.00 5.18 -2.00
CA GLY A 201 -19.68 5.70 -0.68
C GLY A 201 -19.62 4.64 0.43
N ILE A 202 -19.65 3.35 0.10
CA ILE A 202 -19.62 2.25 1.07
C ILE A 202 -18.20 2.10 1.67
N ASN A 203 -17.16 2.52 0.95
CA ASN A 203 -15.82 2.70 1.48
C ASN A 203 -15.18 3.91 0.80
N ASN A 204 -14.13 4.46 1.41
CA ASN A 204 -13.38 5.59 0.85
C ASN A 204 -12.02 5.16 0.28
N SER A 205 -11.92 4.00 -0.37
CA SER A 205 -10.62 3.46 -0.79
C SER A 205 -9.97 4.32 -1.90
N TRP A 206 -8.81 4.90 -1.61
CA TRP A 206 -7.95 5.53 -2.62
C TRP A 206 -7.23 4.47 -3.47
N ALA A 207 -6.81 3.36 -2.85
CA ALA A 207 -6.02 2.31 -3.47
C ALA A 207 -6.71 1.65 -4.68
N ILE A 208 -8.04 1.41 -4.61
CA ILE A 208 -8.76 0.83 -5.76
C ILE A 208 -8.79 1.76 -6.97
N ARG A 209 -8.83 3.08 -6.73
CA ARG A 209 -8.78 4.10 -7.79
C ARG A 209 -7.38 4.20 -8.39
N TRP A 210 -6.34 4.11 -7.56
CA TRP A 210 -4.95 4.05 -8.02
C TRP A 210 -4.69 2.80 -8.87
N ASN A 211 -5.08 1.62 -8.39
CA ASN A 211 -4.96 0.37 -9.14
C ASN A 211 -5.70 0.43 -10.49
N ALA A 212 -6.93 0.96 -10.52
CA ALA A 212 -7.68 1.13 -11.77
C ALA A 212 -7.00 2.14 -12.72
N SER A 213 -6.45 3.23 -12.20
CA SER A 213 -5.74 4.26 -12.97
C SER A 213 -4.53 3.66 -13.68
N LEU A 214 -3.66 2.95 -12.96
CA LEU A 214 -2.50 2.29 -13.55
C LEU A 214 -2.91 1.19 -14.54
N PHE A 215 -3.88 0.37 -14.18
CA PHE A 215 -4.34 -0.73 -15.02
C PHE A 215 -4.92 -0.24 -16.36
N LEU A 216 -5.66 0.86 -16.37
CA LEU A 216 -6.20 1.48 -17.61
C LEU A 216 -5.13 2.14 -18.49
N ASN A 217 -4.01 2.53 -17.89
CA ASN A 217 -2.83 3.04 -18.61
C ASN A 217 -1.83 1.93 -18.97
N ASP A 218 -2.23 0.67 -18.86
CA ASP A 218 -1.43 -0.52 -19.18
C ASP A 218 -0.11 -0.64 -18.39
N MET A 219 -0.02 0.02 -17.23
CA MET A 219 1.20 0.07 -16.42
C MET A 219 1.38 -1.18 -15.56
N LEU A 220 2.64 -1.56 -15.39
CA LEU A 220 3.13 -2.64 -14.53
C LEU A 220 3.54 -2.11 -13.16
N SER A 221 3.47 -3.00 -12.17
CA SER A 221 4.03 -2.79 -10.84
C SER A 221 5.17 -3.77 -10.59
N VAL A 222 6.30 -3.23 -10.13
CA VAL A 222 7.37 -4.02 -9.49
C VAL A 222 6.84 -4.50 -8.14
N ASN A 223 6.87 -5.81 -7.92
CA ASN A 223 6.41 -6.43 -6.68
C ASN A 223 7.51 -7.31 -6.10
N ALA A 224 7.73 -7.20 -4.79
CA ALA A 224 8.57 -8.12 -4.04
C ALA A 224 7.93 -9.53 -4.00
N GLY A 225 8.73 -10.57 -4.27
CA GLY A 225 8.33 -11.97 -4.19
C GLY A 225 8.05 -12.48 -2.78
N LYS A 226 8.70 -11.86 -1.79
CA LYS A 226 8.54 -12.12 -0.37
C LYS A 226 8.21 -10.81 0.33
N SER A 227 7.38 -10.86 1.36
CA SER A 227 6.90 -9.63 2.00
C SER A 227 8.02 -8.96 2.80
N LEU A 228 8.38 -7.74 2.43
CA LEU A 228 9.22 -6.84 3.25
C LEU A 228 8.37 -5.97 4.19
N ILE A 229 7.06 -6.23 4.23
CA ILE A 229 6.07 -5.57 5.07
C ILE A 229 5.25 -6.62 5.82
N LEU A 230 5.01 -6.37 7.10
CA LEU A 230 4.02 -7.06 7.91
C LEU A 230 2.96 -6.04 8.33
N ASN A 231 1.69 -6.29 8.01
CA ASN A 231 0.59 -5.42 8.45
C ASN A 231 0.06 -5.90 9.81
N ILE A 232 0.13 -5.02 10.81
CA ILE A 232 -0.34 -5.26 12.18
C ILE A 232 -1.73 -4.62 12.46
N GLY A 233 -2.37 -4.04 11.46
CA GLY A 233 -3.67 -3.37 11.54
C GLY A 233 -4.88 -4.30 11.39
N PHE A 234 -4.68 -5.59 11.13
CA PHE A 234 -5.77 -6.59 11.08
C PHE A 234 -6.25 -7.06 12.47
N ASP A 235 -6.04 -6.25 13.51
CA ASP A 235 -6.51 -6.49 14.88
C ASP A 235 -7.94 -6.00 15.14
N GLY A 236 -8.57 -5.34 14.15
CA GLY A 236 -9.93 -4.82 14.23
C GLY A 236 -10.02 -3.33 14.60
N SER A 237 -8.89 -2.65 14.82
CA SER A 237 -8.84 -1.23 15.23
C SER A 237 -8.93 -0.22 14.07
N GLY A 238 -8.80 -0.66 12.81
CA GLY A 238 -8.80 0.23 11.65
C GLY A 238 -10.06 0.27 10.79
N GLU A 239 -10.23 1.39 10.06
CA GLU A 239 -11.45 1.68 9.28
C GLU A 239 -11.76 0.64 8.19
N ASN A 240 -10.74 -0.06 7.67
CA ASN A 240 -10.89 -1.15 6.69
C ASN A 240 -10.45 -2.52 7.25
N SER A 241 -10.25 -2.62 8.57
CA SER A 241 -9.78 -3.85 9.21
C SER A 241 -10.97 -4.78 9.50
N GLY A 242 -10.91 -5.99 8.95
CA GLY A 242 -11.66 -7.12 9.47
C GLY A 242 -10.65 -8.18 9.86
N SER A 243 -10.76 -8.78 11.05
CA SER A 243 -9.85 -9.82 11.53
C SER A 243 -9.74 -10.96 10.49
N GLN A 244 -8.68 -10.94 9.68
CA GLN A 244 -8.53 -11.81 8.52
C GLN A 244 -7.12 -12.40 8.51
N ASP A 245 -7.01 -13.58 9.13
CA ASP A 245 -5.79 -14.40 9.21
C ASP A 245 -5.20 -14.74 7.83
N ILE A 246 -5.99 -14.63 6.76
CA ILE A 246 -5.54 -14.84 5.36
C ILE A 246 -4.52 -13.81 4.88
N TYR A 247 -4.39 -12.68 5.57
CA TYR A 247 -3.40 -11.63 5.29
C TYR A 247 -2.21 -11.68 6.25
N LYS A 248 -2.14 -12.69 7.14
CA LYS A 248 -0.99 -12.89 8.02
C LYS A 248 0.23 -13.29 7.18
N THR A 249 1.12 -12.32 6.98
CA THR A 249 2.34 -12.48 6.22
C THR A 249 3.53 -12.77 7.13
N LEU A 250 4.53 -13.48 6.61
CA LEU A 250 5.83 -13.59 7.27
C LEU A 250 6.71 -12.46 6.77
N LEU A 251 7.33 -11.73 7.70
CA LEU A 251 8.28 -10.68 7.38
C LEU A 251 9.60 -11.30 6.89
N HIS A 252 10.00 -10.97 5.67
CA HIS A 252 11.27 -11.40 5.12
C HIS A 252 12.39 -10.43 5.51
N ASN A 253 13.35 -10.90 6.29
CA ASN A 253 14.50 -10.11 6.77
C ASN A 253 15.77 -10.30 5.92
N GLY A 254 15.62 -10.61 4.62
CA GLY A 254 16.72 -10.75 3.68
C GLY A 254 16.67 -9.71 2.56
N ILE A 255 17.77 -9.60 1.81
CA ILE A 255 17.85 -8.80 0.59
C ILE A 255 17.08 -9.54 -0.52
N LEU A 256 16.29 -8.81 -1.28
CA LEU A 256 15.68 -9.28 -2.52
C LEU A 256 16.34 -8.57 -3.69
N SER A 257 16.71 -9.31 -4.74
CA SER A 257 17.19 -8.70 -5.97
C SER A 257 16.05 -7.91 -6.65
N THR A 258 16.40 -6.79 -7.28
CA THR A 258 15.53 -6.00 -8.18
C THR A 258 15.77 -6.34 -9.66
N ASP A 259 16.47 -7.43 -9.96
CA ASP A 259 16.75 -7.89 -11.32
C ASP A 259 15.55 -8.57 -11.96
N LEU A 260 15.15 -8.00 -13.10
CA LEU A 260 14.09 -8.53 -13.96
C LEU A 260 14.72 -9.02 -15.27
N GLY A 261 14.28 -10.19 -15.74
CA GLY A 261 14.70 -10.72 -17.04
C GLY A 261 14.12 -9.94 -18.23
N SER A 262 12.89 -9.45 -18.10
CA SER A 262 12.21 -8.63 -19.12
C SER A 262 11.20 -7.68 -18.49
N ILE A 263 10.85 -6.60 -19.21
CA ILE A 263 9.80 -5.64 -18.80
C ILE A 263 8.45 -6.07 -19.37
N GLU A 264 7.93 -7.18 -18.84
CA GLU A 264 6.67 -7.79 -19.24
C GLU A 264 5.90 -8.29 -18.01
N GLU A 265 4.57 -8.41 -18.14
CA GLU A 265 3.75 -8.99 -17.07
C GLU A 265 4.13 -10.46 -16.83
N ASN A 266 4.54 -10.80 -15.62
CA ASN A 266 4.80 -12.18 -15.21
C ASN A 266 3.46 -12.94 -15.08
N MET A 267 3.14 -13.72 -16.09
CA MET A 267 1.88 -14.46 -16.16
C MET A 267 1.80 -15.61 -15.15
N GLU A 268 2.93 -16.18 -14.73
CA GLU A 268 2.97 -17.20 -13.67
C GLU A 268 2.63 -16.59 -12.31
N ALA A 269 3.22 -15.43 -11.99
CA ALA A 269 2.88 -14.67 -10.79
C ALA A 269 1.40 -14.24 -10.78
N ARG A 270 0.88 -13.80 -11.94
CA ARG A 270 -0.55 -13.50 -12.09
C ARG A 270 -1.42 -14.74 -11.82
N ALA A 271 -0.99 -15.92 -12.26
CA ALA A 271 -1.70 -17.18 -12.01
C ALA A 271 -1.63 -17.61 -10.54
N GLU A 272 -0.49 -17.41 -9.87
CA GLU A 272 -0.33 -17.62 -8.41
C GLU A 272 -1.31 -16.75 -7.61
N PHE A 273 -1.43 -15.46 -7.94
CA PHE A 273 -2.41 -14.57 -7.32
C PHE A 273 -3.85 -15.05 -7.55
N GLN A 274 -4.18 -15.51 -8.76
CA GLN A 274 -5.50 -16.10 -9.05
C GLN A 274 -5.77 -17.35 -8.19
N ARG A 275 -4.79 -18.26 -8.08
CA ARG A 275 -4.89 -19.47 -7.24
C ARG A 275 -5.15 -19.08 -5.78
N PHE A 276 -4.35 -18.16 -5.26
CA PHE A 276 -4.51 -17.64 -3.90
C PHE A 276 -5.89 -17.04 -3.68
N TYR A 277 -6.35 -16.13 -4.56
CA TYR A 277 -7.65 -15.49 -4.40
C TYR A 277 -8.82 -16.46 -4.51
N ARG A 278 -8.76 -17.46 -5.40
CA ARG A 278 -9.80 -18.52 -5.46
C ARG A 278 -9.84 -19.31 -4.15
N LYS A 279 -8.67 -19.65 -3.58
CA LYS A 279 -8.58 -20.35 -2.30
C LYS A 279 -9.14 -19.51 -1.15
N THR A 280 -8.78 -18.22 -1.06
CA THR A 280 -9.10 -17.36 0.09
C THR A 280 -10.44 -16.62 -0.04
N HIS A 281 -10.96 -16.37 -1.24
CA HIS A 281 -12.21 -15.63 -1.48
C HIS A 281 -13.35 -16.48 -2.08
N SER A 282 -13.20 -17.81 -2.13
CA SER A 282 -14.30 -18.73 -2.46
C SER A 282 -15.47 -18.58 -1.48
N PHE A 283 -16.66 -19.02 -1.91
CA PHE A 283 -17.85 -19.05 -1.06
C PHE A 283 -17.60 -19.86 0.21
N TRP A 284 -17.06 -21.07 0.11
CA TRP A 284 -16.74 -21.93 1.24
C TRP A 284 -15.70 -21.32 2.18
N ALA A 285 -14.67 -20.66 1.66
CA ALA A 285 -13.70 -19.96 2.49
C ALA A 285 -14.35 -18.81 3.30
N LYS A 286 -15.28 -18.07 2.68
CA LYS A 286 -16.06 -17.02 3.37
C LYS A 286 -17.00 -17.60 4.43
N VAL A 287 -17.69 -18.71 4.13
CA VAL A 287 -18.57 -19.42 5.07
C VAL A 287 -17.76 -19.92 6.27
N ARG A 288 -16.66 -20.64 6.02
CA ARG A 288 -15.76 -21.14 7.07
C ARG A 288 -15.28 -20.03 7.99
N ARG A 289 -14.81 -18.89 7.43
CA ARG A 289 -14.40 -17.73 8.24
C ARG A 289 -15.54 -17.14 9.06
N ARG A 290 -16.75 -17.06 8.48
CA ARG A 290 -17.92 -16.55 9.21
C ARG A 290 -18.26 -17.47 10.39
N ILE A 291 -18.16 -18.79 10.21
CA ILE A 291 -18.36 -19.79 11.27
C ILE A 291 -17.27 -19.64 12.36
N GLN A 292 -16.00 -19.64 11.98
CA GLN A 292 -14.85 -19.45 12.88
C GLN A 292 -15.01 -18.18 13.74
N ARG A 293 -15.37 -17.05 13.11
CA ARG A 293 -15.61 -15.78 13.82
C ARG A 293 -16.75 -15.87 14.84
N HIS A 294 -17.82 -16.62 14.57
CA HIS A 294 -18.91 -16.82 15.53
C HIS A 294 -18.53 -17.78 16.66
N LEU A 295 -17.66 -18.75 16.39
CA LEU A 295 -17.21 -19.73 17.37
C LEU A 295 -16.02 -19.24 18.22
N LYS A 296 -15.44 -18.07 17.92
CA LYS A 296 -14.18 -17.57 18.52
C LYS A 296 -13.01 -18.58 18.41
N ILE A 297 -12.97 -19.35 17.32
CA ILE A 297 -11.88 -20.28 16.97
C ILE A 297 -11.12 -19.72 15.78
#